data_AF-A0A0G3M6L4-F1
#
_entry.id   AF-A0A0G3M6L4-F1
#
_cell.length_a   1.000
_cell.length_b   1.000
_cell.length_c   1.000
_cell.angle_alpha   90.00
_cell.angle_beta   90.00
_cell.angle_gamma   90.00
#
_symmetry.space_group_name_H-M   'P 1'
#
loop_
_entity.id
_entity.type
_entity.pdbx_description
1 polymer ?
#
loop_
_entity_poly.entity_id
_entity_poly.type
_entity_poly.pdbx_seq_one_letter_code
_entity_poly.pdbx_strand_id
1 'polypeptide(L)'
;MELPNQIQDQFEKIDEKIENYYEKGNHNKIIELELEKWSLLPDVKENYDESFFIAKSLVDEYTQLKNNSEAKRWIDIFFLCDKERLDDGEREFVAGKSHYEFNEYQNAYEEFKIAFQKSEGRSFQDEDPKYLDLYKNPGKYIK
;
A
#
# COMPACT_ATOMS: atom_id res chain seq x y z
N MET A 1 -10.27 -11.37 -9.60
CA MET A 1 -11.45 -12.28 -9.60
C MET A 1 -12.55 -11.65 -8.78
N GLU A 2 -13.82 -11.83 -9.16
CA GLU A 2 -14.94 -11.27 -8.38
C GLU A 2 -15.16 -12.06 -7.07
N LEU A 3 -15.39 -11.32 -5.98
CA LEU A 3 -15.73 -11.90 -4.69
C LEU A 3 -17.17 -12.46 -4.64
N PRO A 4 -17.41 -13.54 -3.87
CA PRO A 4 -18.77 -13.97 -3.57
C PRO A 4 -19.59 -12.89 -2.86
N ASN A 5 -20.85 -12.69 -3.25
CA ASN A 5 -21.73 -11.64 -2.68
C ASN A 5 -21.79 -11.65 -1.15
N GLN A 6 -21.78 -12.82 -0.50
CA GLN A 6 -21.81 -12.90 0.96
C GLN A 6 -20.57 -12.28 1.63
N ILE A 7 -19.42 -12.34 0.96
CA ILE A 7 -18.18 -11.72 1.43
C ILE A 7 -18.21 -10.22 1.11
N GLN A 8 -18.76 -9.82 -0.04
CA GLN A 8 -18.97 -8.41 -0.37
C GLN A 8 -19.85 -7.71 0.68
N ASP A 9 -20.98 -8.31 1.07
CA ASP A 9 -21.87 -7.79 2.13
C ASP A 9 -21.16 -7.65 3.50
N GLN A 10 -20.14 -8.48 3.76
CA GLN A 10 -19.32 -8.38 4.97
C GLN A 10 -18.29 -7.26 4.85
N PHE A 11 -17.67 -7.11 3.67
CA PHE A 11 -16.70 -6.05 3.40
C PHE A 11 -17.33 -4.68 3.55
N GLU A 12 -18.52 -4.46 2.98
CA GLU A 12 -19.25 -3.19 3.12
C GLU A 12 -19.42 -2.76 4.59
N LYS A 13 -19.81 -3.70 5.46
CA LYS A 13 -19.96 -3.44 6.91
C LYS A 13 -18.65 -3.19 7.63
N ILE A 14 -17.55 -3.75 7.13
CA ILE A 14 -16.22 -3.51 7.67
C ILE A 14 -15.72 -2.14 7.19
N ASP A 15 -15.96 -1.79 5.93
CA ASP A 15 -15.54 -0.53 5.32
C ASP A 15 -16.19 0.68 6.01
N GLU A 16 -17.49 0.60 6.32
CA GLU A 16 -18.17 1.62 7.14
C GLU A 16 -17.49 1.86 8.51
N LYS A 17 -16.92 0.80 9.12
CA LYS A 17 -16.18 0.94 10.39
C LYS A 17 -14.80 1.51 10.15
N ILE A 18 -14.11 1.10 9.09
CA ILE A 18 -12.79 1.60 8.71
C ILE A 18 -12.87 3.12 8.48
N GLU A 19 -13.85 3.60 7.73
CA GLU A 19 -14.09 5.04 7.50
C GLU A 19 -14.19 5.81 8.84
N ASN A 20 -14.93 5.28 9.81
CA ASN A 20 -15.06 5.91 11.13
C ASN A 20 -13.72 5.97 11.90
N TYR A 21 -12.85 4.99 11.72
CA TYR A 21 -11.53 4.96 12.35
C TYR A 21 -10.49 5.81 11.62
N TYR A 22 -10.65 6.02 10.30
CA TYR A 22 -9.86 6.99 9.54
C TYR A 22 -10.04 8.41 10.08
N GLU A 23 -11.28 8.85 10.30
CA GLU A 23 -11.58 10.17 10.89
C GLU A 23 -10.93 10.36 12.27
N LYS A 24 -10.73 9.26 13.01
CA LYS A 24 -10.14 9.25 14.35
C LYS A 24 -8.63 9.00 14.36
N GLY A 25 -8.02 8.73 13.21
CA GLY A 25 -6.61 8.35 13.09
C GLY A 25 -6.24 7.07 13.86
N ASN A 26 -7.18 6.12 14.01
CA ASN A 26 -6.95 4.90 14.78
C ASN A 26 -6.39 3.77 13.91
N HIS A 27 -5.12 3.90 13.54
CA HIS A 27 -4.39 2.97 12.67
C HIS A 27 -4.49 1.51 13.12
N ASN A 28 -4.36 1.23 14.42
CA ASN A 28 -4.44 -0.14 14.94
C ASN A 28 -5.82 -0.79 14.67
N LYS A 29 -6.91 -0.01 14.75
CA LYS A 29 -8.25 -0.52 14.47
C LYS A 29 -8.50 -0.71 12.98
N ILE A 30 -7.94 0.15 12.14
CA ILE A 30 -7.98 -0.04 10.69
C ILE A 30 -7.26 -1.33 10.31
N ILE A 31 -6.05 -1.54 10.83
CA ILE A 31 -5.28 -2.78 10.62
C ILE A 31 -6.06 -4.03 11.05
N GLU A 32 -6.68 -4.01 12.24
CA GLU A 32 -7.48 -5.15 12.72
C GLU A 32 -8.60 -5.52 11.74
N LEU A 33 -9.29 -4.51 11.20
CA LEU A 33 -10.40 -4.67 10.25
C LEU A 33 -9.93 -5.09 8.85
N GLU A 34 -8.81 -4.55 8.36
CA GLU A 34 -8.22 -4.96 7.08
C GLU A 34 -7.69 -6.39 7.13
N LEU A 35 -7.11 -6.82 8.26
CA LEU A 35 -6.73 -8.21 8.49
C LEU A 35 -7.96 -9.14 8.57
N GLU A 36 -9.08 -8.66 9.13
CA GLU A 36 -10.35 -9.38 9.10
C GLU A 36 -10.79 -9.59 7.64
N LYS A 37 -10.81 -8.53 6.81
CA LYS A 37 -11.11 -8.64 5.37
C LYS A 37 -10.18 -9.61 4.65
N TRP A 38 -8.86 -9.52 4.88
CA TRP A 38 -7.88 -10.45 4.30
C TRP A 38 -8.19 -11.91 4.66
N SER A 39 -8.59 -12.17 5.90
CA SER A 39 -8.90 -13.52 6.37
C SER A 39 -10.16 -14.12 5.74
N LEU A 40 -11.11 -13.26 5.33
CA LEU A 40 -12.35 -13.65 4.67
C LEU A 40 -12.17 -13.97 3.18
N LEU A 41 -11.10 -13.46 2.55
CA LEU A 41 -10.80 -13.77 1.15
C LEU A 41 -10.66 -15.30 0.95
N PRO A 42 -11.31 -15.89 -0.07
CA PRO A 42 -11.13 -17.29 -0.41
C PRO A 42 -9.67 -17.63 -0.77
N ASP A 43 -9.32 -18.92 -0.77
CA ASP A 43 -7.95 -19.34 -1.02
C ASP A 43 -7.47 -19.04 -2.45
N VAL A 44 -6.15 -18.82 -2.51
CA VAL A 44 -5.45 -17.99 -3.50
C VAL A 44 -5.94 -16.54 -3.45
N LYS A 45 -5.82 -15.94 -2.26
CA LYS A 45 -6.33 -14.61 -1.88
C LYS A 45 -5.84 -13.53 -2.83
N GLU A 46 -4.59 -13.67 -3.26
CA GLU A 46 -3.87 -12.77 -4.14
C GLU A 46 -4.52 -12.65 -5.53
N ASN A 47 -5.42 -13.56 -5.93
CA ASN A 47 -6.09 -13.47 -7.23
C ASN A 47 -7.37 -12.60 -7.20
N TYR A 48 -7.78 -12.09 -6.04
CA TYR A 48 -8.96 -11.23 -5.88
C TYR A 48 -8.57 -9.75 -5.99
N ASP A 49 -9.43 -8.95 -6.61
CA ASP A 49 -9.13 -7.52 -6.87
C ASP A 49 -9.01 -6.76 -5.54
N GLU A 50 -9.81 -7.13 -4.55
CA GLU A 50 -9.82 -6.58 -3.20
C GLU A 50 -8.52 -6.86 -2.44
N SER A 51 -7.79 -7.93 -2.78
CA SER A 51 -6.51 -8.25 -2.16
C SER A 51 -5.48 -7.15 -2.36
N PHE A 52 -5.52 -6.45 -3.51
CA PHE A 52 -4.66 -5.31 -3.81
C PHE A 52 -4.92 -4.16 -2.84
N PHE A 53 -6.19 -3.78 -2.67
CA PHE A 53 -6.58 -2.65 -1.83
C PHE A 53 -6.33 -2.92 -0.35
N ILE A 54 -6.64 -4.13 0.13
CA ILE A 54 -6.39 -4.54 1.51
C ILE A 54 -4.89 -4.53 1.80
N ALA A 55 -4.06 -5.12 0.93
CA ALA A 55 -2.62 -5.16 1.13
C ALA A 55 -2.00 -3.75 1.09
N LYS A 56 -2.43 -2.89 0.16
CA LYS A 56 -2.02 -1.49 0.09
C LYS A 56 -2.33 -0.75 1.41
N SER A 57 -3.58 -0.86 1.89
CA SER A 57 -4.02 -0.25 3.15
C SER A 57 -3.13 -0.70 4.30
N LEU A 58 -2.86 -2.01 4.42
CA LEU A 58 -1.98 -2.54 5.47
C LEU A 58 -0.55 -2.01 5.36
N VAL A 59 0.03 -1.87 4.17
CA VAL A 59 1.34 -1.23 3.99
C VAL A 59 1.33 0.22 4.50
N ASP A 60 0.34 1.00 4.11
CA ASP A 60 0.22 2.41 4.51
C ASP A 60 0.05 2.53 6.04
N GLU A 61 -0.86 1.76 6.65
CA GLU A 61 -1.13 1.81 8.09
C GLU A 61 0.09 1.36 8.93
N TYR A 62 0.76 0.28 8.56
CA TYR A 62 1.98 -0.14 9.26
C TYR A 62 3.13 0.86 9.07
N THR A 63 3.18 1.55 7.93
CA THR A 63 4.14 2.64 7.70
C THR A 63 3.84 3.82 8.63
N GLN A 64 2.57 4.22 8.82
CA GLN A 64 2.18 5.26 9.78
C GLN A 64 2.57 4.90 11.22
N LEU A 65 2.39 3.64 11.61
CA LEU A 65 2.79 3.13 12.93
C LEU A 65 4.30 2.89 13.09
N LYS A 66 5.10 3.19 12.06
CA LYS A 66 6.54 2.93 12.03
C LYS A 66 6.92 1.46 12.27
N ASN A 67 6.04 0.52 11.93
CA ASN A 67 6.29 -0.91 12.04
C ASN A 67 6.92 -1.45 10.74
N ASN A 68 8.23 -1.28 10.60
CA ASN A 68 9.01 -1.67 9.41
C ASN A 68 8.86 -3.15 9.06
N SER A 69 8.86 -4.04 10.06
CA SER A 69 8.75 -5.49 9.85
C SER A 69 7.46 -5.87 9.14
N GLU A 70 6.31 -5.44 9.66
CA GLU A 70 5.02 -5.78 9.05
C GLU A 70 4.79 -5.02 7.75
N ALA A 71 5.21 -3.76 7.65
CA ALA A 71 5.10 -3.02 6.40
C ALA A 71 5.84 -3.73 5.25
N LYS A 72 7.06 -4.20 5.47
CA LYS A 72 7.82 -4.96 4.46
C LYS A 72 7.17 -6.28 4.09
N ARG A 73 6.68 -7.02 5.09
CA ARG A 73 5.93 -8.26 4.85
C ARG A 73 4.71 -8.00 3.96
N TRP A 74 3.97 -6.94 4.22
CA TRP A 74 2.79 -6.58 3.43
C TRP A 74 3.15 -6.00 2.06
N ILE A 75 4.30 -5.35 1.90
CA ILE A 75 4.84 -4.98 0.59
C ILE A 75 5.05 -6.25 -0.25
N ASP A 76 5.73 -7.27 0.28
CA ASP A 76 5.96 -8.52 -0.46
C ASP A 76 4.65 -9.16 -0.92
N ILE A 77 3.62 -9.16 -0.07
CA ILE A 77 2.28 -9.65 -0.39
C ILE A 77 1.60 -8.75 -1.44
N PHE A 78 1.71 -7.44 -1.32
CA PHE A 78 1.09 -6.46 -2.22
C PHE A 78 1.59 -6.60 -3.67
N PHE A 79 2.86 -6.95 -3.86
CA PHE A 79 3.41 -7.27 -5.18
C PHE A 79 2.89 -8.59 -5.77
N LEU A 80 2.26 -9.44 -4.95
CA LEU A 80 1.63 -10.68 -5.39
C LEU A 80 0.14 -10.55 -5.65
N CYS A 81 -0.53 -9.60 -5.01
CA CYS A 81 -1.97 -9.34 -5.17
C CYS A 81 -2.32 -8.84 -6.57
N ASP A 82 -3.45 -9.29 -7.10
CA ASP A 82 -4.10 -8.90 -8.36
C ASP A 82 -3.11 -8.60 -9.50
N LYS A 83 -2.32 -9.60 -9.89
CA LYS A 83 -1.26 -9.44 -10.90
C LYS A 83 -1.77 -9.08 -12.30
N GLU A 84 -3.03 -9.40 -12.59
CA GLU A 84 -3.66 -9.08 -13.87
C GLU A 84 -4.12 -7.61 -13.92
N ARG A 85 -4.13 -6.90 -12.78
CA ARG A 85 -4.39 -5.46 -12.70
C ARG A 85 -3.38 -4.69 -13.52
N LEU A 86 -3.87 -3.79 -14.37
CA LEU A 86 -3.06 -2.74 -14.97
C LEU A 86 -2.49 -1.84 -13.87
N ASP A 87 -1.18 -1.79 -13.77
CA ASP A 87 -0.47 -1.06 -12.73
C ASP A 87 0.52 -0.07 -13.34
N ASP A 88 0.13 1.19 -13.28
CA ASP A 88 0.90 2.34 -13.76
C ASP A 88 2.02 2.75 -12.77
N GLY A 89 2.47 1.84 -11.90
CA GLY A 89 3.56 2.07 -10.95
C GLY A 89 3.10 2.41 -9.54
N GLU A 90 1.86 2.09 -9.19
CA GLU A 90 1.29 2.29 -7.87
C GLU A 90 2.00 1.41 -6.84
N ARG A 91 2.34 0.15 -7.20
CA ARG A 91 3.04 -0.77 -6.30
C ARG A 91 4.39 -0.25 -5.86
N GLU A 92 5.22 0.10 -6.83
CA GLU A 92 6.54 0.67 -6.56
C GLU A 92 6.43 2.02 -5.84
N PHE A 93 5.42 2.83 -6.16
CA PHE A 93 5.25 4.10 -5.48
C PHE A 93 4.94 3.92 -3.98
N VAL A 94 3.98 3.04 -3.63
CA VAL A 94 3.63 2.74 -2.24
C VAL A 94 4.82 2.13 -1.48
N ALA A 95 5.53 1.17 -2.09
CA ALA A 95 6.73 0.59 -1.49
C ALA A 95 7.84 1.64 -1.30
N GLY A 96 8.04 2.52 -2.27
CA GLY A 96 8.96 3.64 -2.20
C GLY A 96 8.65 4.60 -1.06
N LYS A 97 7.38 4.96 -0.86
CA LYS A 97 6.93 5.77 0.28
C LYS A 97 7.27 5.10 1.60
N SER A 98 6.97 3.81 1.73
CA SER A 98 7.28 3.04 2.94
C SER A 98 8.78 3.00 3.24
N HIS A 99 9.61 2.66 2.25
CA HIS A 99 11.07 2.70 2.40
C HIS A 99 11.58 4.09 2.78
N TYR A 100 11.03 5.16 2.19
CA TYR A 100 11.39 6.54 2.54
C TYR A 100 11.11 6.82 4.01
N GLU A 101 9.92 6.46 4.48
CA GLU A 101 9.46 6.67 5.86
C GLU A 101 10.26 5.89 6.91
N PHE A 102 11.01 4.89 6.48
CA PHE A 102 11.97 4.13 7.29
C PHE A 102 13.44 4.56 7.10
N ASN A 103 13.69 5.63 6.36
CA ASN A 103 15.03 6.14 6.00
C ASN A 103 15.85 5.17 5.15
N GLU A 104 15.21 4.25 4.43
CA GLU A 104 15.83 3.31 3.49
C GLU A 104 15.90 3.94 2.10
N TYR A 105 16.57 5.10 2.01
CA TYR A 105 16.48 5.99 0.86
C TYR A 105 16.98 5.39 -0.46
N GLN A 106 17.96 4.49 -0.41
CA GLN A 106 18.41 3.79 -1.62
C GLN A 106 17.30 2.91 -2.19
N ASN A 107 16.63 2.13 -1.34
CA ASN A 107 15.51 1.29 -1.75
C ASN A 107 14.34 2.15 -2.24
N ALA A 108 14.00 3.21 -1.50
CA ALA A 108 12.95 4.15 -1.90
C ALA A 108 13.23 4.77 -3.28
N TYR A 109 14.49 5.16 -3.55
CA TYR A 109 14.88 5.74 -4.83
C TYR A 109 14.70 4.77 -6.00
N GLU A 110 15.13 3.50 -5.85
CA GLU A 110 14.98 2.50 -6.92
C GLU A 110 13.50 2.22 -7.22
N GLU A 111 12.66 2.11 -6.18
CA GLU A 111 11.21 1.96 -6.34
C GLU A 111 10.58 3.19 -7.02
N PHE A 112 10.92 4.40 -6.57
CA PHE A 112 10.43 5.64 -7.17
C PHE A 112 10.83 5.81 -8.64
N LYS A 113 11.99 5.29 -9.04
CA LYS A 113 12.41 5.30 -10.45
C LYS A 113 11.50 4.44 -11.31
N ILE A 114 11.12 3.24 -10.85
CA ILE A 114 10.20 2.36 -11.57
C ILE A 114 8.80 2.98 -11.62
N ALA A 115 8.32 3.48 -10.47
CA ALA A 115 7.04 4.17 -10.38
C ALA A 115 6.96 5.34 -11.36
N PHE A 116 7.99 6.21 -11.37
CA PHE A 116 8.04 7.36 -12.27
C PHE A 116 8.06 6.95 -13.74
N GLN A 117 8.79 5.88 -14.08
CA GLN A 117 8.88 5.38 -15.44
C GLN A 117 7.51 4.86 -15.94
N LYS A 118 6.80 4.07 -15.13
CA LYS A 118 5.48 3.52 -15.48
C LYS A 118 4.40 4.60 -15.52
N SER A 119 4.42 5.51 -14.54
CA SER A 119 3.39 6.52 -14.37
C SER A 119 3.65 7.80 -15.17
N GLU A 120 4.82 7.93 -15.78
CA GLU A 120 5.35 9.19 -16.35
C GLU A 120 5.28 10.37 -15.35
N GLY A 121 5.52 10.07 -14.06
CA GLY A 121 5.46 11.03 -12.96
C GLY A 121 4.07 11.30 -12.35
N ARG A 122 2.98 10.76 -12.92
CA ARG A 122 1.62 10.88 -12.34
C ARG A 122 1.51 10.42 -10.89
N SER A 123 2.19 9.34 -10.49
CA SER A 123 2.12 8.81 -9.11
C SER A 123 2.64 9.78 -8.04
N PHE A 124 3.38 10.82 -8.43
CA PHE A 124 3.91 11.83 -7.51
C PHE A 124 3.02 13.08 -7.44
N GLN A 125 1.94 13.16 -8.22
CA GLN A 125 0.98 14.27 -8.16
C GLN A 125 0.17 14.17 -6.88
N ASP A 126 -0.06 15.31 -6.21
CA ASP A 126 -0.81 15.42 -4.95
C ASP A 126 -0.24 14.66 -3.75
N GLU A 127 0.97 14.13 -3.87
CA GLU A 127 1.72 13.46 -2.80
C GLU A 127 2.68 14.42 -2.09
N ASP A 128 3.21 14.01 -0.94
CA ASP A 128 4.20 14.80 -0.21
C ASP A 128 5.43 15.08 -1.10
N PRO A 129 5.79 16.36 -1.34
CA PRO A 129 6.89 16.73 -2.23
C PRO A 129 8.24 16.08 -1.88
N LYS A 130 8.43 15.62 -0.64
CA LYS A 130 9.65 14.94 -0.21
C LYS A 130 9.97 13.67 -1.00
N TYR A 131 8.95 12.95 -1.47
CA TYR A 131 9.14 11.73 -2.26
C TYR A 131 9.70 12.06 -3.65
N LEU A 132 9.17 13.11 -4.28
CA LEU A 132 9.69 13.61 -5.54
C LEU A 132 11.08 14.24 -5.38
N ASP A 133 11.37 14.88 -4.24
CA ASP A 133 12.71 15.42 -3.96
C ASP A 133 13.75 14.31 -3.83
N LEU A 134 13.45 13.18 -3.19
CA LEU A 134 14.35 12.02 -3.18
C LEU A 134 14.64 11.53 -4.60
N TYR A 135 13.61 11.35 -5.43
CA TYR A 135 13.79 10.88 -6.80
C TYR A 135 14.64 11.84 -7.65
N LYS A 136 14.39 13.15 -7.55
CA LYS A 136 15.10 14.16 -8.36
C LYS A 136 16.49 14.51 -7.82
N ASN A 137 16.69 14.42 -6.51
CA ASN A 137 17.90 14.86 -5.81
C ASN A 137 18.46 13.78 -4.86
N PRO A 138 18.74 12.55 -5.33
CA PRO A 138 19.11 11.43 -4.47
C PRO A 138 20.34 11.70 -3.60
N GLY A 139 21.32 12.47 -4.10
CA GLY A 139 22.54 12.82 -3.35
C GLY A 139 22.33 13.68 -2.09
N LYS A 140 21.13 14.22 -1.86
CA LYS A 140 20.77 14.87 -0.58
C LYS A 140 20.51 13.84 0.53
N TYR A 141 20.08 12.64 0.16
CA TYR A 141 19.56 11.61 1.06
C TYR A 141 20.50 10.41 1.15
N ILE A 142 21.05 9.99 0.01
CA ILE A 142 21.94 8.84 -0.15
C ILE A 142 23.37 9.38 -0.12
N LYS A 143 24.14 8.96 0.89
CA LYS A 143 25.54 9.36 1.11
C LYS A 143 26.50 8.25 0.74
#